data_AF-A0A1C4RHH3-F1
#
_entry.id   AF-A0A1C4RHH3-F1
#
_cell.length_a   1.000
_cell.length_b   1.000
_cell.length_c   1.000
_cell.angle_alpha   90.00
_cell.angle_beta   90.00
_cell.angle_gamma   90.00
#
_symmetry.space_group_name_H-M   'P 1'
#
loop_
_entity.id
_entity.type
_entity.pdbx_description
1 polymer ?
#
loop_
_entity_poly.entity_id
_entity_poly.type
_entity_poly.pdbx_seq_one_letter_code
_entity_poly.pdbx_strand_id
1 'polypeptide(L)'
;MTPADLSRTVLHAVRRAVDEDALRAPVPARVRVERTRPGGSGDYACAVALQLAGPAALPALEVARILRERVAAEPGVGRVEITGPGFLSFTLDAPAEGYRAVLAAVREQGLAYGHGDALRDEIHQFHHAREVRAAVTAQTVRRLLTAQGARVRTTCAEPPDPDWVRLGVTVDAHGTPPVPLTGIRPVPAGATAGELLERLGPDAARWGLLRAAGHDRAALGPELLVQGEANPLFRVRYAHARARALTRGAAALGF
;
A
#
# COMPACT_ATOMS: atom_id res chain seq x y z
N MET A 1 9.77 -12.63 -8.23
CA MET A 1 8.87 -11.58 -8.74
C MET A 1 7.75 -11.33 -7.73
N THR A 2 7.52 -10.07 -7.30
CA THR A 2 6.36 -9.70 -6.45
C THR A 2 5.12 -9.39 -7.30
N PRO A 3 3.90 -9.29 -6.73
CA PRO A 3 2.72 -8.87 -7.50
C PRO A 3 2.87 -7.49 -8.15
N ALA A 4 3.54 -6.56 -7.46
CA ALA A 4 3.82 -5.23 -8.00
C ALA A 4 4.79 -5.30 -9.19
N ASP A 5 5.81 -6.15 -9.10
CA ASP A 5 6.75 -6.38 -10.20
C ASP A 5 6.05 -7.03 -11.39
N LEU A 6 5.18 -8.02 -11.16
CA LEU A 6 4.38 -8.65 -12.21
C LEU A 6 3.43 -7.64 -12.88
N SER A 7 2.76 -6.78 -12.11
CA SER A 7 1.96 -5.66 -12.64
C SER A 7 2.78 -4.73 -13.55
N ARG A 8 4.00 -4.35 -13.13
CA ARG A 8 4.90 -3.53 -13.97
C ARG A 8 5.35 -4.28 -15.23
N THR A 9 5.66 -5.57 -15.09
CA THR A 9 6.10 -6.44 -16.18
C THR A 9 5.02 -6.54 -17.26
N VAL A 10 3.77 -6.78 -16.87
CA VAL A 10 2.65 -6.83 -17.83
C VAL A 10 2.43 -5.46 -18.47
N LEU A 11 2.55 -4.36 -17.72
CA LEU A 11 2.47 -3.01 -18.31
C LEU A 11 3.59 -2.75 -19.33
N HIS A 12 4.82 -3.17 -19.04
CA HIS A 12 5.93 -3.07 -19.99
C HIS A 12 5.70 -3.95 -21.23
N ALA A 13 5.17 -5.16 -21.06
CA ALA A 13 4.80 -6.01 -22.19
C ALA A 13 3.73 -5.37 -23.08
N VAL A 14 2.75 -4.67 -22.50
CA VAL A 14 1.76 -3.90 -23.25
C VAL A 14 2.41 -2.75 -24.01
N ARG A 15 3.26 -1.94 -23.34
CA ARG A 15 4.02 -0.86 -24.00
C ARG A 15 4.81 -1.38 -25.19
N ARG A 16 5.59 -2.45 -24.98
CA ARG A 16 6.39 -3.08 -26.01
C ARG A 16 5.53 -3.57 -27.20
N ALA A 17 4.37 -4.16 -26.93
CA ALA A 17 3.45 -4.60 -27.98
C ALA A 17 2.91 -3.42 -28.82
N VAL A 18 2.69 -2.27 -28.19
CA VAL A 18 2.26 -1.04 -28.89
C VAL A 18 3.41 -0.43 -29.68
N ASP A 19 4.59 -0.33 -29.08
CA ASP A 19 5.78 0.25 -29.72
C ASP A 19 6.24 -0.56 -30.95
N GLU A 20 6.03 -1.88 -30.92
CA GLU A 20 6.32 -2.80 -32.04
C GLU A 20 5.19 -2.89 -33.09
N ASP A 21 4.14 -2.07 -32.97
CA ASP A 21 2.91 -2.12 -33.78
C ASP A 21 2.19 -3.49 -33.79
N ALA A 22 2.52 -4.37 -32.84
CA ALA A 22 1.86 -5.66 -32.66
C ALA A 22 0.48 -5.53 -31.99
N LEU A 23 0.23 -4.41 -31.31
CA LEU A 23 -1.06 -4.10 -30.68
C LEU A 23 -1.37 -2.61 -30.83
N ARG A 24 -2.43 -2.27 -31.58
CA ARG A 24 -2.85 -0.87 -31.76
C ARG A 24 -3.87 -0.45 -30.70
N ALA A 25 -3.41 -0.21 -29.48
CA ALA A 25 -4.27 0.20 -28.36
C ALA A 25 -3.59 1.26 -27.48
N PRO A 26 -4.34 2.11 -26.76
CA PRO A 26 -3.75 3.02 -25.78
C PRO A 26 -3.13 2.22 -24.63
N VAL A 27 -1.90 2.58 -24.26
CA VAL A 27 -1.23 2.00 -23.10
C VAL A 27 -1.96 2.44 -21.81
N PRO A 28 -2.43 1.50 -20.96
CA PRO A 28 -3.09 1.85 -19.72
C PRO A 28 -2.12 2.47 -18.72
N ALA A 29 -2.58 3.42 -17.89
CA ALA A 29 -1.74 4.03 -16.86
C ALA A 29 -1.25 3.02 -15.80
N ARG A 30 -2.01 1.95 -15.58
CA ARG A 30 -1.68 0.87 -14.64
C ARG A 30 -2.30 -0.46 -15.08
N VAL A 31 -1.61 -1.55 -14.79
CA VAL A 31 -2.15 -2.91 -14.91
C VAL A 31 -2.33 -3.50 -13.52
N ARG A 32 -3.52 -4.04 -13.23
CA ARG A 32 -3.81 -4.73 -11.98
C ARG A 32 -3.68 -6.23 -12.18
N VAL A 33 -2.90 -6.85 -11.30
CA VAL A 33 -2.79 -8.30 -11.19
C VAL A 33 -3.36 -8.72 -9.85
N GLU A 34 -4.18 -9.75 -9.84
CA GLU A 34 -4.89 -10.24 -8.66
C GLU A 34 -4.48 -11.68 -8.35
N ARG A 35 -4.52 -12.05 -7.08
CA ARG A 35 -4.28 -13.44 -6.70
C ARG A 35 -5.45 -14.30 -7.18
N THR A 36 -5.15 -15.41 -7.81
CA THR A 36 -6.18 -16.31 -8.32
C THR A 36 -7.03 -16.85 -7.17
N ARG A 37 -8.34 -16.92 -7.38
CA ARG A 37 -9.27 -17.48 -6.38
C ARG A 37 -9.01 -18.99 -6.18
N PRO A 38 -9.34 -19.55 -5.00
CA PRO A 38 -9.25 -21.00 -4.79
C PRO A 38 -9.96 -21.77 -5.91
N GLY A 39 -9.27 -22.71 -6.55
CA GLY A 39 -9.77 -23.49 -7.69
C GLY A 39 -9.54 -22.87 -9.08
N GLY A 40 -8.95 -21.67 -9.18
CA GLY A 40 -8.52 -21.10 -10.47
C GLY A 40 -7.09 -21.51 -10.86
N SER A 41 -6.67 -21.18 -12.09
CA SER A 41 -5.34 -21.52 -12.61
C SER A 41 -4.29 -20.44 -12.34
N GLY A 42 -3.08 -20.87 -11.98
CA GLY A 42 -1.93 -20.02 -11.68
C GLY A 42 -2.00 -19.32 -10.32
N ASP A 43 -0.90 -18.67 -9.93
CA ASP A 43 -0.79 -17.88 -8.70
C ASP A 43 -1.56 -16.55 -8.82
N TYR A 44 -1.52 -15.96 -10.01
CA TYR A 44 -2.10 -14.65 -10.29
C TYR A 44 -2.86 -14.61 -11.62
N ALA A 45 -3.79 -13.66 -11.76
CA ALA A 45 -4.53 -13.43 -12.98
C ALA A 45 -4.61 -11.94 -13.35
N CYS A 46 -4.68 -11.65 -14.65
CA CYS A 46 -4.85 -10.30 -15.18
C CYS A 46 -5.88 -10.25 -16.31
N ALA A 47 -6.77 -9.26 -16.26
CA ALA A 47 -7.83 -9.02 -17.25
C ALA A 47 -7.43 -8.00 -18.34
N VAL A 48 -6.15 -7.62 -18.45
CA VAL A 48 -5.71 -6.52 -19.31
C VAL A 48 -6.05 -6.76 -20.78
N ALA A 49 -5.99 -8.01 -21.26
CA ALA A 49 -6.32 -8.32 -22.64
C ALA A 49 -7.80 -8.04 -22.98
N LEU A 50 -8.71 -8.29 -22.04
CA LEU A 50 -10.14 -7.96 -22.17
C LEU A 50 -10.35 -6.44 -22.27
N GLN A 51 -9.57 -5.66 -21.52
CA GLN A 51 -9.64 -4.20 -21.53
C GLN A 51 -9.10 -3.60 -22.84
N LEU A 52 -8.07 -4.24 -23.42
CA LEU A 52 -7.42 -3.76 -24.63
C LEU A 52 -8.07 -4.27 -25.93
N ALA A 53 -8.86 -5.35 -25.88
CA ALA A 53 -9.53 -5.94 -27.04
C ALA A 53 -10.36 -4.93 -27.86
N GLY A 54 -11.22 -4.16 -27.18
CA GLY A 54 -12.06 -3.15 -27.82
C GLY A 54 -11.24 -2.07 -28.52
N PRO A 55 -10.35 -1.35 -27.81
CA PRO A 55 -9.47 -0.35 -28.42
C PRO A 55 -8.55 -0.90 -29.52
N ALA A 56 -8.10 -2.15 -29.40
CA ALA A 56 -7.25 -2.80 -30.39
C ALA A 56 -7.99 -3.29 -31.65
N ALA A 57 -9.33 -3.30 -31.62
CA ALA A 57 -10.17 -3.96 -32.63
C ALA A 57 -9.77 -5.44 -32.88
N LEU A 58 -9.32 -6.12 -31.82
CA LEU A 58 -8.91 -7.54 -31.85
C LEU A 58 -9.71 -8.36 -30.84
N PRO A 59 -9.96 -9.66 -31.11
CA PRO A 59 -10.49 -10.57 -30.10
C PRO A 59 -9.60 -10.60 -28.85
N ALA A 60 -10.20 -10.62 -27.66
CA ALA A 60 -9.45 -10.63 -26.40
C ALA A 60 -8.46 -11.81 -26.27
N LEU A 61 -8.79 -12.96 -26.85
CA LEU A 61 -7.89 -14.12 -26.92
C LEU A 61 -6.65 -13.84 -27.76
N GLU A 62 -6.76 -13.04 -28.82
CA GLU A 62 -5.64 -12.67 -29.67
C GLU A 62 -4.73 -11.68 -28.97
N VAL A 63 -5.30 -10.65 -28.34
CA VAL A 63 -4.56 -9.73 -27.47
C VAL A 63 -3.85 -10.50 -26.35
N ALA A 64 -4.52 -11.47 -25.73
CA ALA A 64 -3.92 -12.31 -24.70
C ALA A 64 -2.72 -13.12 -25.25
N ARG A 65 -2.77 -13.66 -26.48
CA ARG A 65 -1.64 -14.38 -27.08
C ARG A 65 -0.42 -13.46 -27.31
N ILE A 66 -0.66 -12.27 -27.87
CA ILE A 66 0.37 -11.25 -28.11
C ILE A 66 1.09 -10.88 -26.81
N LEU A 67 0.33 -10.68 -25.73
CA LEU A 67 0.88 -10.32 -24.43
C LEU A 67 1.54 -11.53 -23.74
N ARG A 68 0.96 -12.73 -23.84
CA ARG A 68 1.50 -13.96 -23.26
C ARG A 68 2.93 -14.20 -23.73
N GLU A 69 3.21 -14.07 -25.01
CA GLU A 69 4.55 -14.31 -25.57
C GLU A 69 5.60 -13.34 -25.00
N ARG A 70 5.22 -12.08 -24.78
CA ARG A 70 6.10 -11.08 -24.20
C ARG A 70 6.33 -11.31 -22.71
N VAL A 71 5.27 -11.60 -21.96
CA VAL A 71 5.35 -11.80 -20.50
C VAL A 71 6.02 -13.13 -20.15
N ALA A 72 5.84 -14.18 -20.95
CA ALA A 72 6.47 -15.47 -20.70
C ALA A 72 7.99 -15.47 -20.89
N ALA A 73 8.54 -14.45 -21.56
CA ALA A 73 9.99 -14.27 -21.72
C ALA A 73 10.64 -13.55 -20.52
N GLU A 74 9.84 -13.06 -19.57
CA GLU A 74 10.33 -12.22 -18.47
C GLU A 74 10.85 -13.07 -17.29
N PRO A 75 12.00 -12.71 -16.69
CA PRO A 75 12.55 -13.46 -15.57
C PRO A 75 11.58 -13.57 -14.38
N GLY A 76 11.39 -14.80 -13.88
CA GLY A 76 10.54 -15.09 -12.73
C GLY A 76 9.08 -15.40 -13.07
N VAL A 77 8.72 -15.40 -14.36
CA VAL A 77 7.44 -15.91 -14.85
C VAL A 77 7.65 -17.34 -15.37
N GLY A 78 7.20 -18.33 -14.61
CA GLY A 78 7.39 -19.73 -14.99
C GLY A 78 6.43 -20.21 -16.06
N ARG A 79 5.15 -19.82 -15.97
CA ARG A 79 4.14 -20.19 -16.96
C ARG A 79 3.08 -19.11 -17.10
N VAL A 80 2.65 -18.89 -18.35
CA VAL A 80 1.52 -18.01 -18.68
C VAL A 80 0.49 -18.79 -19.48
N GLU A 81 -0.70 -18.91 -18.91
CA GLU A 81 -1.86 -19.51 -19.56
C GLU A 81 -2.89 -18.44 -19.92
N ILE A 82 -3.68 -18.73 -20.96
CA ILE A 82 -4.86 -17.94 -21.29
C ILE A 82 -6.08 -18.72 -20.79
N THR A 83 -6.84 -18.12 -19.89
CA THR A 83 -8.02 -18.74 -19.29
C THR A 83 -9.31 -17.98 -19.64
N GLY A 84 -10.41 -18.73 -19.75
CA GLY A 84 -11.74 -18.17 -20.03
C GLY A 84 -11.77 -17.28 -21.29
N PRO A 85 -12.40 -16.08 -21.23
CA PRO A 85 -12.56 -15.20 -22.39
C PRO A 85 -11.29 -14.42 -22.80
N GLY A 86 -10.16 -14.59 -22.10
CA GLY A 86 -8.92 -13.83 -22.35
C GLY A 86 -8.20 -13.34 -21.09
N PHE A 87 -8.35 -14.02 -19.96
CA PHE A 87 -7.52 -13.74 -18.78
C PHE A 87 -6.13 -14.31 -18.98
N LEU A 88 -5.11 -13.57 -18.58
CA LEU A 88 -3.76 -14.09 -18.45
C LEU A 88 -3.59 -14.64 -17.03
N SER A 89 -3.43 -15.95 -16.91
CA SER A 89 -3.11 -16.65 -15.66
C SER A 89 -1.60 -16.90 -15.59
N PHE A 90 -0.96 -16.47 -14.51
CA PHE A 90 0.48 -16.56 -14.30
C PHE A 90 0.80 -17.54 -13.19
N THR A 91 1.67 -18.51 -13.46
CA THR A 91 2.41 -19.25 -12.45
C THR A 91 3.81 -18.65 -12.40
N LEU A 92 4.20 -18.14 -11.24
CA LEU A 92 5.55 -17.60 -11.06
C LEU A 92 6.52 -18.76 -10.85
N ASP A 93 7.76 -18.59 -11.27
CA ASP A 93 8.80 -19.56 -10.95
C ASP A 93 8.87 -19.75 -9.44
N ALA A 94 9.01 -21.01 -9.01
CA ALA A 94 9.09 -21.38 -7.60
C ALA A 94 10.12 -20.46 -6.91
N PRO A 95 9.69 -19.58 -5.99
CA PRO A 95 10.49 -18.44 -5.58
C PRO A 95 11.41 -18.84 -4.44
N ALA A 96 12.34 -19.75 -4.68
CA ALA A 96 13.38 -20.05 -3.71
C ALA A 96 14.31 -18.84 -3.56
N GLU A 97 14.80 -18.27 -4.66
CA GLU A 97 15.75 -17.15 -4.62
C GLU A 97 15.10 -15.79 -4.37
N GLY A 98 13.97 -15.49 -5.02
CA GLY A 98 13.31 -14.20 -4.88
C GLY A 98 12.79 -13.93 -3.46
N TYR A 99 12.12 -14.90 -2.82
CA TYR A 99 11.73 -14.73 -1.42
C TYR A 99 12.93 -14.84 -0.49
N ARG A 100 13.95 -15.68 -0.76
CA ARG A 100 15.16 -15.71 0.06
C ARG A 100 15.87 -14.36 0.06
N ALA A 101 15.99 -13.70 -1.08
CA ALA A 101 16.62 -12.38 -1.17
C ALA A 101 15.84 -11.35 -0.35
N VAL A 102 14.50 -11.33 -0.47
CA VAL A 102 13.65 -10.45 0.34
C VAL A 102 13.75 -10.77 1.83
N LEU A 103 13.68 -12.05 2.21
CA LEU A 103 13.80 -12.48 3.60
C LEU A 103 15.17 -12.17 4.19
N ALA A 104 16.24 -12.34 3.40
CA ALA A 104 17.59 -11.96 3.78
C ALA A 104 17.69 -10.45 4.00
N ALA A 105 17.17 -9.64 3.08
CA ALA A 105 17.14 -8.18 3.22
C ALA A 105 16.32 -7.72 4.44
N VAL A 106 15.13 -8.30 4.66
CA VAL A 106 14.30 -8.02 5.85
C VAL A 106 15.05 -8.36 7.13
N ARG A 107 15.75 -9.50 7.15
CA ARG A 107 16.51 -9.95 8.33
C ARG A 107 17.73 -9.07 8.59
N GLU A 108 18.44 -8.67 7.54
CA GLU A 108 19.64 -7.83 7.63
C GLU A 108 19.29 -6.40 8.04
N GLN A 109 18.27 -5.80 7.40
CA GLN A 109 17.86 -4.42 7.66
C GLN A 109 16.97 -4.29 8.91
N GLY A 110 16.30 -5.36 9.33
CA GLY A 110 15.45 -5.40 10.51
C GLY A 110 14.35 -4.34 10.46
N LEU A 111 14.29 -3.48 11.48
CA LEU A 111 13.30 -2.39 11.57
C LEU A 111 13.53 -1.28 10.54
N ALA A 112 14.71 -1.19 9.93
CA ALA A 112 15.01 -0.25 8.87
C ALA A 112 14.59 -0.77 7.48
N TYR A 113 14.07 -1.99 7.38
CA TYR A 113 13.63 -2.52 6.08
C TYR A 113 12.57 -1.61 5.43
N GLY A 114 12.82 -1.22 4.18
CA GLY A 114 11.98 -0.28 3.43
C GLY A 114 12.26 1.20 3.69
N HIS A 115 13.21 1.53 4.59
CA HIS A 115 13.78 2.87 4.66
C HIS A 115 14.73 3.08 3.47
N GLY A 116 14.83 4.33 3.04
CA GLY A 116 15.69 4.74 1.93
C GLY A 116 16.16 6.18 2.10
N ASP A 117 16.85 6.69 1.08
CA ASP A 117 17.44 8.02 1.04
C ASP A 117 17.02 8.83 -0.19
N ALA A 118 15.99 8.37 -0.90
CA ALA A 118 15.48 8.97 -2.12
C ALA A 118 15.14 10.47 -1.96
N LEU A 119 14.84 10.92 -0.74
CA LEU A 119 14.47 12.30 -0.41
C LEU A 119 15.48 12.97 0.56
N ARG A 120 16.71 12.46 0.69
CA ARG A 120 17.70 12.88 1.71
C ARG A 120 17.98 14.40 1.77
N ASP A 121 17.94 15.06 0.62
CA ASP A 121 18.23 16.49 0.51
C ASP A 121 16.95 17.35 0.47
N GLU A 122 15.77 16.73 0.56
CA GLU A 122 14.49 17.42 0.53
C GLU A 122 14.04 17.87 1.93
N ILE A 123 13.45 19.06 1.97
CA ILE A 123 12.83 19.64 3.16
C ILE A 123 11.35 19.85 2.86
N HIS A 124 10.48 19.19 3.61
CA HIS A 124 9.03 19.30 3.48
C HIS A 124 8.43 20.00 4.70
N GLN A 125 7.55 20.96 4.46
CA GLN A 125 6.88 21.70 5.53
C GLN A 125 5.38 21.64 5.32
N PHE A 126 4.67 21.15 6.33
CA PHE A 126 3.22 20.97 6.29
C PHE A 126 2.52 21.80 7.36
N HIS A 127 1.33 22.28 7.03
CA HIS A 127 0.46 22.98 7.96
C HIS A 127 -0.92 22.31 8.03
N HIS A 128 -1.49 22.20 9.23
CA HIS A 128 -2.81 21.60 9.42
C HIS A 128 -3.64 22.36 10.47
N ALA A 129 -4.96 22.22 10.40
CA ALA A 129 -5.88 22.75 11.40
C ALA A 129 -5.72 22.02 12.75
N ARG A 130 -6.23 22.62 13.83
CA ARG A 130 -6.30 21.95 15.14
C ARG A 130 -7.41 20.89 15.16
N GLU A 131 -7.15 19.78 14.50
CA GLU A 131 -8.10 18.70 14.27
C GLU A 131 -7.37 17.35 14.30
N VAL A 132 -7.93 16.37 15.02
CA VAL A 132 -7.23 15.12 15.34
C VAL A 132 -6.88 14.28 14.11
N ARG A 133 -7.76 14.22 13.10
CA ARG A 133 -7.46 13.48 11.88
C ARG A 133 -6.37 14.17 11.08
N ALA A 134 -6.43 15.48 10.94
CA ALA A 134 -5.41 16.26 10.26
C ALA A 134 -4.03 16.08 10.93
N ALA A 135 -3.98 16.07 12.25
CA ALA A 135 -2.76 15.85 13.03
C ALA A 135 -2.20 14.42 12.84
N VAL A 136 -3.05 13.39 12.90
CA VAL A 136 -2.66 11.99 12.65
C VAL A 136 -2.23 11.75 11.20
N THR A 137 -2.88 12.39 10.23
CA THR A 137 -2.48 12.36 8.82
C THR A 137 -1.13 13.04 8.62
N ALA A 138 -0.92 14.23 9.19
CA ALA A 138 0.35 14.95 9.12
C ALA A 138 1.50 14.15 9.72
N GLN A 139 1.26 13.52 10.87
CA GLN A 139 2.22 12.63 11.49
C GLN A 139 2.56 11.41 10.64
N THR A 140 1.57 10.82 9.95
CA THR A 140 1.78 9.69 9.05
C THR A 140 2.63 10.09 7.85
N VAL A 141 2.29 11.21 7.21
CA VAL A 141 3.07 11.76 6.08
C VAL A 141 4.50 12.06 6.51
N ARG A 142 4.68 12.69 7.68
CA ARG A 142 6.00 12.93 8.28
C ARG A 142 6.81 11.64 8.38
N ARG A 143 6.26 10.58 8.96
CA ARG A 143 6.94 9.29 9.13
C ARG A 143 7.31 8.65 7.79
N LEU A 144 6.42 8.68 6.81
CA LEU A 144 6.66 8.11 5.48
C LEU A 144 7.81 8.82 4.76
N LEU A 145 7.80 10.16 4.75
CA LEU A 145 8.84 10.96 4.11
C LEU A 145 10.19 10.84 4.85
N THR A 146 10.18 10.89 6.19
CA THR A 146 11.40 10.69 6.99
C THR A 146 11.97 9.28 6.81
N ALA A 147 11.14 8.25 6.61
CA ALA A 147 11.64 6.91 6.28
C ALA A 147 12.37 6.87 4.93
N GLN A 148 12.16 7.85 4.04
CA GLN A 148 12.88 8.01 2.77
C GLN A 148 14.00 9.07 2.83
N GLY A 149 14.39 9.49 4.05
CA GLY A 149 15.51 10.40 4.28
C GLY A 149 15.12 11.89 4.35
N ALA A 150 13.87 12.27 4.08
CA ALA A 150 13.47 13.67 4.08
C ALA A 150 13.48 14.30 5.48
N ARG A 151 13.81 15.59 5.52
CA ARG A 151 13.57 16.45 6.70
C ARG A 151 12.17 17.01 6.61
N VAL A 152 11.35 16.79 7.64
CA VAL A 152 9.94 17.18 7.62
C VAL A 152 9.59 17.99 8.86
N ARG A 153 8.91 19.12 8.65
CA ARG A 153 8.36 19.95 9.73
C ARG A 153 6.83 20.02 9.64
N THR A 154 6.15 19.86 10.76
CA THR A 154 4.68 19.99 10.86
C THR A 154 4.30 21.16 11.77
N THR A 155 3.38 21.99 11.30
CA THR A 155 2.85 23.15 12.04
C THR A 155 1.33 23.02 12.20
N CYS A 156 0.83 23.29 13.40
CA CYS A 156 -0.62 23.32 13.68
C CYS A 156 -1.14 24.76 13.72
N ALA A 157 -2.37 25.02 13.31
CA ALA A 157 -2.95 26.37 13.35
C ALA A 157 -3.03 26.96 14.77
N GLU A 158 -3.29 26.12 15.77
CA GLU A 158 -3.45 26.48 17.18
C GLU A 158 -2.62 25.53 18.06
N PRO A 159 -2.47 25.80 19.37
CA PRO A 159 -1.78 24.89 20.28
C PRO A 159 -2.31 23.44 20.17
N PRO A 160 -1.43 22.44 20.00
CA PRO A 160 -1.84 21.06 19.79
C PRO A 160 -2.60 20.51 21.00
N ASP A 161 -3.55 19.61 20.76
CA ASP A 161 -4.24 18.87 21.81
C ASP A 161 -3.25 17.93 22.53
N PRO A 162 -3.13 17.99 23.88
CA PRO A 162 -2.24 17.12 24.64
C PRO A 162 -2.45 15.62 24.39
N ASP A 163 -3.68 15.19 24.12
CA ASP A 163 -4.01 13.78 23.90
C ASP A 163 -3.41 13.22 22.60
N TRP A 164 -3.00 14.09 21.67
CA TRP A 164 -2.34 13.69 20.43
C TRP A 164 -1.03 12.90 20.67
N VAL A 165 -0.37 13.13 21.81
CA VAL A 165 0.83 12.36 22.21
C VAL A 165 0.50 10.87 22.34
N ARG A 166 -0.68 10.52 22.87
CA ARG A 166 -1.15 9.13 23.00
C ARG A 166 -1.50 8.49 21.65
N LEU A 167 -1.72 9.30 20.62
CA LEU A 167 -1.82 8.88 19.22
C LEU A 167 -0.47 8.91 18.50
N GLY A 168 0.62 9.20 19.21
CA GLY A 168 1.99 9.24 18.66
C GLY A 168 2.23 10.38 17.68
N VAL A 169 1.46 11.46 17.79
CA VAL A 169 1.57 12.69 17.00
C VAL A 169 2.49 13.68 17.72
N THR A 170 3.35 14.33 16.95
CA THR A 170 4.19 15.44 17.41
C THR A 170 4.05 16.60 16.43
N VAL A 171 4.07 17.82 16.93
CA VAL A 171 3.96 19.05 16.14
C VAL A 171 5.13 19.96 16.51
N ASP A 172 5.85 20.47 15.51
CA ASP A 172 7.08 21.24 15.72
C ASP A 172 6.82 22.71 16.08
N ALA A 173 5.69 23.26 15.61
CA ALA A 173 5.29 24.63 15.88
C ALA A 173 3.77 24.79 15.79
N HIS A 174 3.24 25.89 16.33
CA HIS A 174 1.84 26.27 16.14
C HIS A 174 1.70 27.75 15.79
N GLY A 175 0.54 28.12 15.24
CA GLY A 175 0.23 29.47 14.79
C GLY A 175 0.27 29.62 13.27
N THR A 176 0.17 30.87 12.83
CA THR A 176 0.21 31.21 11.39
C THR A 176 1.65 31.14 10.90
N PRO A 177 1.96 30.31 9.89
CA PRO A 177 3.31 30.23 9.35
C PRO A 177 3.67 31.54 8.62
N PRO A 178 4.95 31.94 8.61
CA PRO A 178 5.41 33.19 7.99
C PRO A 178 5.24 33.18 6.46
N VAL A 179 5.17 32.00 5.86
CA VAL A 179 4.90 31.78 4.44
C VAL A 179 3.82 30.70 4.29
N PRO A 180 2.99 30.73 3.23
CA PRO A 180 2.03 29.66 2.97
C PRO A 180 2.75 28.31 2.83
N LEU A 181 2.29 27.32 3.61
CA LEU A 181 2.82 25.95 3.60
C LEU A 181 1.82 24.98 2.98
N THR A 182 2.30 23.80 2.56
CA THR A 182 1.45 22.72 2.05
C THR A 182 0.45 22.27 3.12
N GLY A 183 -0.84 22.42 2.81
CA GLY A 183 -1.93 22.13 3.74
C GLY A 183 -2.31 20.66 3.80
N ILE A 184 -2.44 20.10 5.01
CA ILE A 184 -3.03 18.77 5.25
C ILE A 184 -4.45 18.98 5.78
N ARG A 185 -5.45 18.68 4.94
CA ARG A 185 -6.86 19.02 5.17
C ARG A 185 -7.79 17.83 4.88
N PRO A 186 -7.69 16.72 5.62
CA PRO A 186 -8.71 15.68 5.52
C PRO A 186 -10.04 16.21 6.06
N VAL A 187 -11.14 15.53 5.71
CA VAL A 187 -12.45 15.76 6.34
C VAL A 187 -12.32 15.51 7.85
N PRO A 188 -12.73 16.47 8.72
CA PRO A 188 -12.61 16.34 10.16
C PRO A 188 -13.20 15.04 10.73
N ALA A 189 -12.62 14.54 11.80
CA ALA A 189 -13.11 13.35 12.51
C ALA A 189 -14.50 13.55 13.13
N GLY A 190 -14.86 14.79 13.47
CA GLY A 190 -16.08 15.09 14.22
C GLY A 190 -16.03 14.61 15.67
N ALA A 191 -14.84 14.36 16.20
CA ALA A 191 -14.58 13.96 17.59
C ALA A 191 -13.19 14.46 18.01
N THR A 192 -12.99 14.63 19.32
CA THR A 192 -11.70 14.98 19.92
C THR A 192 -10.79 13.75 20.05
N ALA A 193 -9.49 13.98 20.31
CA ALA A 193 -8.57 12.87 20.55
C ALA A 193 -8.90 12.11 21.84
N GLY A 194 -9.24 12.81 22.91
CA GLY A 194 -9.66 12.22 24.19
C GLY A 194 -10.86 11.28 24.02
N GLU A 195 -11.95 11.74 23.40
CA GLU A 195 -13.14 10.92 23.15
C GLU A 195 -12.82 9.65 22.35
N LEU A 196 -11.96 9.75 21.33
CA LEU A 196 -11.57 8.60 20.52
C LEU A 196 -10.68 7.62 21.31
N LEU A 197 -9.78 8.13 22.13
CA LEU A 197 -8.90 7.32 22.97
C LEU A 197 -9.70 6.55 24.02
N GLU A 198 -10.69 7.19 24.64
CA GLU A 198 -11.58 6.54 25.61
C GLU A 198 -12.44 5.46 24.96
N ARG A 199 -13.05 5.76 23.81
CA ARG A 199 -13.99 4.85 23.14
C ARG A 199 -13.31 3.70 22.40
N LEU A 200 -12.16 3.94 21.78
CA LEU A 200 -11.53 3.02 20.83
C LEU A 200 -10.11 2.59 21.22
N GLY A 201 -9.45 3.35 22.10
CA GLY A 201 -8.01 3.20 22.34
C GLY A 201 -7.15 3.69 21.16
N PRO A 202 -5.82 3.81 21.36
CA PRO A 202 -4.94 4.50 20.43
C PRO A 202 -4.84 3.83 19.05
N ASP A 203 -4.82 2.49 19.01
CA ASP A 203 -4.62 1.76 17.76
C ASP A 203 -5.86 1.80 16.85
N ALA A 204 -7.06 1.63 17.42
CA ALA A 204 -8.28 1.66 16.62
C ALA A 204 -8.63 3.09 16.20
N ALA A 205 -8.37 4.08 17.06
CA ALA A 205 -8.47 5.49 16.69
C ALA A 205 -7.58 5.82 15.50
N ARG A 206 -6.27 5.51 15.57
CA ARG A 206 -5.33 5.76 14.45
C ARG A 206 -5.75 5.05 13.17
N TRP A 207 -6.12 3.78 13.28
CA TRP A 207 -6.60 3.01 12.14
C TRP A 207 -7.84 3.63 11.49
N GLY A 208 -8.86 3.97 12.28
CA GLY A 208 -10.09 4.56 11.80
C GLY A 208 -9.88 5.92 11.12
N LEU A 209 -9.02 6.76 11.70
CA LEU A 209 -8.68 8.08 11.17
C LEU A 209 -7.96 8.02 9.81
N LEU A 210 -7.13 7.00 9.59
CA LEU A 210 -6.28 6.88 8.40
C LEU A 210 -6.86 5.98 7.30
N ARG A 211 -7.78 5.07 7.63
CA ARG A 211 -8.31 4.10 6.66
C ARG A 211 -9.18 4.76 5.59
N ALA A 212 -9.96 5.77 5.95
CA ALA A 212 -10.80 6.50 5.00
C ALA A 212 -9.96 7.49 4.18
N ALA A 213 -10.30 7.67 2.89
CA ALA A 213 -9.63 8.67 2.06
C ALA A 213 -9.80 10.07 2.64
N GLY A 214 -8.88 10.98 2.34
CA GLY A 214 -8.86 12.32 2.93
C GLY A 214 -10.16 13.11 2.71
N HIS A 215 -10.86 12.87 1.59
CA HIS A 215 -12.13 13.53 1.25
C HIS A 215 -13.38 12.81 1.80
N ASP A 216 -13.24 11.65 2.43
CA ASP A 216 -14.34 10.88 3.00
C ASP A 216 -14.40 11.07 4.52
N ARG A 217 -15.59 10.96 5.13
CA ARG A 217 -15.71 10.91 6.60
C ARG A 217 -15.13 9.61 7.16
N ALA A 218 -14.38 9.72 8.26
CA ALA A 218 -13.84 8.54 8.94
C ALA A 218 -14.95 7.80 9.72
N ALA A 219 -15.09 6.50 9.49
CA ALA A 219 -16.02 5.66 10.24
C ALA A 219 -15.41 5.25 11.60
N LEU A 220 -15.67 6.06 12.63
CA LEU A 220 -15.09 5.95 13.98
C LEU A 220 -16.06 5.29 14.98
N GLY A 221 -16.68 4.18 14.56
CA GLY A 221 -17.65 3.41 15.35
C GLY A 221 -17.03 2.25 16.14
N PRO A 222 -17.81 1.62 17.05
CA PRO A 222 -17.37 0.45 17.84
C PRO A 222 -17.02 -0.76 16.97
N GLU A 223 -17.42 -0.77 15.71
CA GLU A 223 -17.17 -1.85 14.74
C GLU A 223 -15.67 -2.10 14.54
N LEU A 224 -14.84 -1.07 14.78
CA LEU A 224 -13.38 -1.17 14.75
C LEU A 224 -12.83 -2.10 15.84
N LEU A 225 -13.57 -2.32 16.93
CA LEU A 225 -13.18 -3.15 18.07
C LEU A 225 -13.65 -4.61 17.92
N VAL A 226 -14.55 -4.90 16.99
CA VAL A 226 -15.09 -6.25 16.77
C VAL A 226 -13.97 -7.22 16.38
N GLN A 227 -13.85 -8.31 17.13
CA GLN A 227 -12.84 -9.35 16.92
C GLN A 227 -13.36 -10.41 15.94
N GLY A 228 -13.39 -10.07 14.66
CA GLY A 228 -13.82 -10.99 13.61
C GLY A 228 -13.07 -10.77 12.30
N GLU A 229 -12.95 -11.80 11.48
CA GLU A 229 -12.17 -11.76 10.23
C GLU A 229 -12.66 -10.71 9.24
N ALA A 230 -13.95 -10.37 9.27
CA ALA A 230 -14.52 -9.28 8.48
C ALA A 230 -13.90 -7.91 8.83
N ASN A 231 -13.44 -7.71 10.07
CA ASN A 231 -12.76 -6.49 10.50
C ASN A 231 -11.27 -6.53 10.08
N PRO A 232 -10.82 -5.66 9.16
CA PRO A 232 -9.42 -5.66 8.73
C PRO A 232 -8.44 -5.28 9.85
N LEU A 233 -8.85 -4.44 10.80
CA LEU A 233 -8.00 -4.08 11.94
C LEU A 233 -7.75 -5.31 12.83
N PHE A 234 -8.79 -6.12 13.06
CA PHE A 234 -8.64 -7.39 13.77
C PHE A 234 -7.66 -8.31 13.05
N ARG A 235 -7.77 -8.47 11.72
CA ARG A 235 -6.83 -9.30 10.95
C ARG A 235 -5.37 -8.87 11.11
N VAL A 236 -5.10 -7.56 11.08
CA VAL A 236 -3.73 -7.04 11.28
C VAL A 236 -3.24 -7.33 12.70
N ARG A 237 -4.06 -7.06 13.72
CA ARG A 237 -3.70 -7.32 15.13
C ARG A 237 -3.51 -8.82 15.39
N TYR A 238 -4.36 -9.66 14.82
CA TYR A 238 -4.27 -11.11 14.93
C TYR A 238 -2.99 -11.64 14.28
N ALA A 239 -2.68 -11.19 13.06
CA ALA A 239 -1.43 -11.55 12.38
C ALA A 239 -0.19 -11.14 13.21
N HIS A 240 -0.19 -9.92 13.76
CA HIS A 240 0.87 -9.46 14.66
C HIS A 240 1.00 -10.36 15.91
N ALA A 241 -0.11 -10.65 16.58
CA ALA A 241 -0.13 -11.50 17.77
C ALA A 241 0.39 -12.92 17.49
N ARG A 242 0.00 -13.51 16.35
CA ARG A 242 0.47 -14.82 15.89
C ARG A 242 1.96 -14.81 15.56
N ALA A 243 2.45 -13.78 14.87
CA ALA A 243 3.88 -13.63 14.59
C ALA A 243 4.69 -13.51 15.88
N ARG A 244 4.24 -12.69 16.84
CA ARG A 244 4.88 -12.57 18.17
C ARG A 244 4.84 -13.87 18.95
N ALA A 245 3.74 -14.62 18.89
CA ALA A 245 3.64 -15.93 19.52
C ALA A 245 4.62 -16.94 18.92
N LEU A 246 4.79 -16.93 17.60
CA LEU A 246 5.78 -17.76 16.91
C LEU A 246 7.20 -17.43 17.38
N THR A 247 7.58 -16.15 17.42
CA THR A 247 8.91 -15.72 17.90
C THR A 247 9.13 -16.11 19.36
N ARG A 248 8.13 -15.96 20.24
CA ARG A 248 8.24 -16.39 21.64
C ARG A 248 8.40 -17.91 21.75
N GLY A 249 7.66 -18.68 20.95
CA GLY A 249 7.77 -20.13 20.91
C GLY A 249 9.14 -20.60 20.43
N ALA A 250 9.69 -19.95 19.39
CA ALA A 250 11.03 -20.22 18.90
C ALA A 250 12.09 -20.00 19.99
N ALA A 251 12.03 -18.86 20.69
CA ALA A 251 12.94 -18.57 21.80
C ALA A 251 12.84 -19.59 22.94
N ALA A 252 11.62 -20.06 23.27
CA ALA A 252 11.41 -21.09 24.28
C ALA A 252 12.00 -22.47 23.88
N LEU A 253 12.16 -22.73 22.58
CA LEU A 253 12.78 -23.93 22.03
C LEU A 253 14.30 -23.77 21.81
N GLY A 254 14.88 -22.62 22.15
CA GLY A 254 16.32 -22.35 22.01
C GLY A 254 16.77 -21.86 20.63
N PHE A 255 15.85 -21.31 19.82
CA PHE A 255 16.16 -20.61 18.57
C PHE A 255 16.28 -19.10 18.75
#